data_AF-A0A8C9E0G6-F1
#
_entry.id   AF-A0A8C9E0G6-F1
#
_cell.length_a   1.000
_cell.length_b   1.000
_cell.length_c   1.000
_cell.angle_alpha   90.00
_cell.angle_beta   90.00
_cell.angle_gamma   90.00
#
_symmetry.space_group_name_H-M   'P 1'
#
loop_
_entity.id
_entity.type
_entity.pdbx_description
1 polymer ?
#
loop_
_entity_poly.entity_id
_entity_poly.type
_entity_poly.pdbx_seq_one_letter_code
_entity_poly.pdbx_strand_id
1 'polypeptide(L)'
;MSPWSWFLLPTLCLLSASAAPPRGAPASANCKLKAQQNELNSFLWTIKRDPLSYFFGMIHVPYTWVWDFIPDTSKEALQQSRIVYFELDLTDPYTISALTSCQMLPRGKNLQDVLPRDIYGRLKRHLEYVKLVMPSWMTADQHGKGLYADYLFNAIAGNWEWKRPVWVMLMVNSLTKADITSRGVPVLDLYLAQEAKRLRKQTGAVEKVEEQCNLLNGLNFSQVIFALNQTLLQQESLAGSLQIPYTTEDLIKHYNCGHLSSIIFSHDSSQVPNFINATLPPVERIAAQEIDSYFRWELIYKRNERMGKRVKALLEEFPDKGFFFAFGA
;
A
#
# COMPACT_ATOMS: atom_id res chain seq x y z
N MET A 1 -8.72 4.87 31.25
CA MET A 1 -9.20 4.54 29.89
C MET A 1 -8.33 5.34 28.92
N SER A 2 -7.35 4.68 28.31
CA SER A 2 -6.20 5.37 27.71
C SER A 2 -6.50 5.71 26.23
N PRO A 3 -6.41 6.97 25.77
CA PRO A 3 -6.73 7.42 24.40
C PRO A 3 -5.75 6.94 23.31
N TRP A 4 -5.00 5.86 23.53
CA TRP A 4 -3.79 5.51 22.77
C TRP A 4 -3.99 4.43 21.68
N SER A 5 -5.22 3.99 21.44
CA SER A 5 -5.51 2.86 20.53
C SER A 5 -6.01 3.26 19.13
N TRP A 6 -6.00 4.54 18.78
CA TRP A 6 -6.67 5.04 17.56
C TRP A 6 -5.74 5.41 16.38
N PHE A 7 -4.41 5.42 16.55
CA PHE A 7 -3.56 6.21 15.63
C PHE A 7 -2.16 5.63 15.28
N LEU A 8 -1.99 4.30 15.24
CA LEU A 8 -0.68 3.71 14.89
C LEU A 8 -0.43 3.46 13.39
N LEU A 9 -1.26 4.01 12.51
CA LEU A 9 -1.09 3.98 11.05
C LEU A 9 -1.73 5.24 10.44
N PRO A 10 -1.03 6.36 10.22
CA PRO A 10 -1.51 7.45 9.36
C PRO A 10 -1.36 7.01 7.89
N THR A 11 -2.08 5.98 7.52
CA THR A 11 -2.46 5.70 6.15
C THR A 11 -3.97 5.51 6.03
N LEU A 12 -4.71 5.32 7.13
CA LEU A 12 -6.12 5.02 7.06
C LEU A 12 -6.88 5.63 8.25
N CYS A 13 -7.81 6.55 7.95
CA CYS A 13 -8.78 7.22 8.83
C CYS A 13 -8.41 8.61 9.37
N LEU A 14 -9.00 9.65 8.75
CA LEU A 14 -9.72 10.71 9.47
C LEU A 14 -11.04 11.00 8.71
N LEU A 15 -12.14 11.07 9.46
CA LEU A 15 -13.52 11.28 9.00
C LEU A 15 -13.87 12.77 8.88
N SER A 16 -14.55 13.13 7.80
CA SER A 16 -15.87 13.81 7.71
C SER A 16 -15.98 14.67 6.44
N ALA A 17 -17.16 14.60 5.84
CA ALA A 17 -17.48 15.14 4.54
C ALA A 17 -17.45 16.67 4.52
N SER A 18 -16.62 17.23 3.65
CA SER A 18 -16.97 18.46 2.94
C SER A 18 -16.34 18.37 1.56
N ALA A 19 -17.18 18.45 0.53
CA ALA A 19 -16.76 18.36 -0.87
C ALA A 19 -15.91 19.59 -1.23
N ALA A 20 -14.60 19.48 -1.05
CA ALA A 20 -13.64 20.36 -1.69
C ALA A 20 -13.32 19.80 -3.10
N PRO A 21 -13.19 20.65 -4.13
CA PRO A 21 -12.95 20.19 -5.48
C PRO A 21 -11.60 19.46 -5.55
N PRO A 22 -11.50 18.33 -6.27
CA PRO A 22 -10.24 17.61 -6.40
C PRO A 22 -9.23 18.50 -7.12
N ARG A 23 -8.12 18.82 -6.46
CA ARG A 23 -6.93 19.34 -7.16
C ARG A 23 -6.36 18.19 -7.97
N GLY A 24 -6.34 18.38 -9.28
CA GLY A 24 -6.06 17.34 -10.27
C GLY A 24 -4.71 16.65 -10.09
N ALA A 25 -4.63 15.45 -10.66
CA ALA A 25 -3.45 14.60 -10.72
C ALA A 25 -2.20 15.36 -11.22
N PRO A 26 -0.98 14.92 -10.86
CA PRO A 26 0.25 15.42 -11.45
C PRO A 26 0.14 15.40 -12.99
N ALA A 27 0.59 16.47 -13.64
CA ALA A 27 0.55 16.62 -15.08
C ALA A 27 1.56 15.68 -15.76
N SER A 28 1.25 14.38 -15.86
CA SER A 28 2.00 13.43 -16.71
C SER A 28 1.17 12.29 -17.33
N ALA A 29 -0.17 12.31 -17.18
CA ALA A 29 -1.04 11.35 -17.85
C ALA A 29 -1.38 11.82 -19.27
N ASN A 30 -0.59 11.39 -20.26
CA ASN A 30 -0.85 11.55 -21.70
C ASN A 30 -2.11 10.81 -22.22
N CYS A 31 -2.89 10.14 -21.36
CA CYS A 31 -4.17 9.54 -21.73
C CYS A 31 -5.33 10.54 -21.48
N LYS A 32 -6.15 10.79 -22.50
CA LYS A 32 -7.26 11.75 -22.43
C LYS A 32 -8.37 11.23 -21.49
N LEU A 33 -8.65 11.99 -20.44
CA LEU A 33 -9.58 11.69 -19.33
C LEU A 33 -10.98 11.14 -19.72
N LYS A 34 -11.50 11.39 -20.94
CA LYS A 34 -12.90 11.06 -21.27
C LYS A 34 -13.18 10.53 -22.67
N ALA A 35 -12.35 10.81 -23.68
CA ALA A 35 -12.72 10.48 -25.07
C ALA A 35 -12.59 8.98 -25.41
N GLN A 36 -11.94 8.18 -24.56
CA GLN A 36 -11.62 6.76 -24.84
C GLN A 36 -11.84 5.82 -23.64
N GLN A 37 -12.55 6.22 -22.58
CA GLN A 37 -12.71 5.35 -21.40
C GLN A 37 -13.37 3.99 -21.70
N ASN A 38 -14.21 3.91 -22.74
CA ASN A 38 -14.81 2.66 -23.21
C ASN A 38 -13.82 1.73 -23.93
N GLU A 39 -12.64 2.22 -24.34
CA GLU A 39 -11.58 1.46 -25.02
C GLU A 39 -10.48 1.00 -24.05
N LEU A 40 -10.46 1.53 -22.81
CA LEU A 40 -9.44 1.23 -21.82
C LEU A 40 -9.84 0.04 -20.93
N ASN A 41 -8.85 -0.73 -20.48
CA ASN A 41 -9.09 -1.82 -19.54
C ASN A 41 -9.65 -1.26 -18.22
N SER A 42 -10.80 -1.77 -17.80
CA SER A 42 -11.51 -1.35 -16.58
C SER A 42 -10.99 -2.01 -15.31
N PHE A 43 -10.05 -2.97 -15.44
CA PHE A 43 -9.62 -3.88 -14.39
C PHE A 43 -10.79 -4.56 -13.66
N LEU A 44 -11.91 -4.74 -14.38
CA LEU A 44 -13.11 -5.39 -13.91
C LEU A 44 -13.30 -6.70 -14.67
N TRP A 45 -13.28 -7.81 -13.93
CA TRP A 45 -13.62 -9.12 -14.46
C TRP A 45 -15.00 -9.53 -13.97
N THR A 46 -15.81 -10.08 -14.86
CA THR A 46 -17.15 -10.59 -14.51
C THR A 46 -17.11 -12.11 -14.36
N ILE A 47 -17.56 -12.60 -13.21
CA ILE A 47 -17.83 -14.01 -12.95
C ILE A 47 -19.27 -14.26 -13.42
N LYS A 48 -19.42 -15.03 -14.51
CA LYS A 48 -20.72 -15.34 -15.10
C LYS A 48 -21.50 -16.30 -14.19
N ARG A 49 -22.51 -15.78 -13.51
CA ARG A 49 -23.47 -16.49 -12.65
C ARG A 49 -24.70 -15.61 -12.43
N ASP A 50 -25.76 -16.17 -11.84
CA ASP A 50 -26.96 -15.42 -11.45
C ASP A 50 -27.16 -15.51 -9.93
N PRO A 51 -27.09 -14.39 -9.18
CA PRO A 51 -26.73 -13.04 -9.61
C PRO A 51 -25.22 -12.87 -9.87
N LEU A 52 -24.86 -11.91 -10.74
CA LEU A 52 -23.48 -11.67 -11.19
C LEU A 52 -22.52 -11.40 -10.02
N SER A 53 -21.25 -11.74 -10.23
CA SER A 53 -20.16 -11.36 -9.33
C SER A 53 -18.99 -10.78 -10.11
N TYR A 54 -18.16 -9.97 -9.46
CA TYR A 54 -17.11 -9.19 -10.09
C TYR A 54 -15.79 -9.31 -9.31
N PHE A 55 -14.67 -9.30 -10.02
CA PHE A 55 -13.37 -8.94 -9.47
C PHE A 55 -12.98 -7.57 -9.99
N PHE A 56 -12.50 -6.72 -9.11
CA PHE A 56 -11.96 -5.41 -9.43
C PHE A 56 -10.52 -5.32 -8.91
N GLY A 57 -9.58 -5.04 -9.83
CA GLY A 57 -8.17 -4.88 -9.54
C GLY A 57 -7.85 -3.45 -9.11
N MET A 58 -7.26 -3.28 -7.94
CA MET A 58 -6.87 -2.00 -7.35
C MET A 58 -5.35 -1.85 -7.29
N ILE A 59 -4.89 -0.63 -7.00
CA ILE A 59 -3.52 -0.33 -6.59
C ILE A 59 -3.54 0.48 -5.28
N HIS A 60 -2.53 0.29 -4.42
CA HIS A 60 -2.45 0.96 -3.11
C HIS A 60 -1.89 2.38 -3.23
N VAL A 61 -2.70 3.27 -3.79
CA VAL A 61 -2.37 4.70 -3.97
C VAL A 61 -3.55 5.56 -3.53
N PRO A 62 -3.34 6.86 -3.23
CA PRO A 62 -4.42 7.79 -2.92
C PRO A 62 -5.55 7.73 -3.96
N TYR A 63 -6.80 7.58 -3.52
CA TYR A 63 -7.92 7.37 -4.44
C TYR A 63 -8.08 8.53 -5.44
N THR A 64 -7.78 9.77 -5.02
CA THR A 64 -7.90 10.97 -5.85
C THR A 64 -6.98 10.96 -7.09
N TRP A 65 -5.94 10.13 -7.10
CA TRP A 65 -5.02 10.03 -8.23
C TRP A 65 -5.51 9.09 -9.34
N VAL A 66 -6.50 8.26 -9.04
CA VAL A 66 -6.99 7.19 -9.94
C VAL A 66 -8.50 7.19 -10.15
N TRP A 67 -9.28 7.73 -9.22
CA TRP A 67 -10.74 7.62 -9.20
C TRP A 67 -11.42 8.17 -10.47
N ASP A 68 -10.92 9.29 -10.99
CA ASP A 68 -11.46 9.92 -12.19
C ASP A 68 -11.15 9.11 -13.46
N PHE A 69 -10.12 8.27 -13.42
CA PHE A 69 -9.69 7.42 -14.54
C PHE A 69 -10.36 6.03 -14.52
N ILE A 70 -10.86 5.57 -13.36
CA ILE A 70 -11.62 4.32 -13.26
C ILE A 70 -12.91 4.43 -14.11
N PRO A 71 -13.14 3.53 -15.08
CA PRO A 71 -14.33 3.56 -15.93
C PRO A 71 -15.65 3.45 -15.15
N ASP A 72 -16.70 4.09 -15.68
CA ASP A 72 -18.02 4.11 -15.05
C ASP A 72 -18.62 2.72 -14.89
N THR A 73 -18.32 1.78 -15.79
CA THR A 73 -18.75 0.37 -15.69
C THR A 73 -18.26 -0.31 -14.41
N SER A 74 -17.04 -0.01 -13.94
CA SER A 74 -16.51 -0.51 -12.66
C SER A 74 -17.23 0.12 -11.47
N LYS A 75 -17.54 1.42 -11.55
CA LYS A 75 -18.29 2.14 -10.51
C LYS A 75 -19.74 1.64 -10.42
N GLU A 76 -20.38 1.39 -11.55
CA GLU A 76 -21.72 0.81 -11.65
C GLU A 76 -21.76 -0.60 -11.07
N ALA A 77 -20.78 -1.45 -11.38
CA ALA A 77 -20.69 -2.80 -10.80
C ALA A 77 -20.59 -2.76 -9.26
N LEU A 78 -19.80 -1.83 -8.71
CA LEU A 78 -19.77 -1.59 -7.26
C LEU A 78 -21.12 -1.11 -6.73
N GLN A 79 -21.77 -0.17 -7.41
CA GLN A 79 -23.07 0.39 -7.00
C GLN A 79 -24.18 -0.67 -6.98
N GLN A 80 -24.23 -1.54 -7.98
CA GLN A 80 -25.24 -2.60 -8.10
C GLN A 80 -25.01 -3.77 -7.12
N SER A 81 -23.75 -4.02 -6.75
CA SER A 81 -23.41 -5.14 -5.85
C SER A 81 -23.85 -4.86 -4.41
N ARG A 82 -24.57 -5.79 -3.78
CA ARG A 82 -25.01 -5.66 -2.38
C ARG A 82 -23.93 -6.07 -1.37
N ILE A 83 -23.03 -6.95 -1.79
CA ILE A 83 -22.00 -7.56 -0.95
C ILE A 83 -20.64 -7.27 -1.57
N VAL A 84 -19.74 -6.70 -0.77
CA VAL A 84 -18.41 -6.27 -1.21
C VAL A 84 -17.36 -6.92 -0.31
N TYR A 85 -16.38 -7.57 -0.91
CA TYR A 85 -15.27 -8.19 -0.20
C TYR A 85 -13.97 -7.50 -0.55
N PHE A 86 -13.21 -7.15 0.47
CA PHE A 86 -11.87 -6.60 0.37
C PHE A 86 -10.85 -7.64 0.80
N GLU A 87 -9.57 -7.28 0.72
CA GLU A 87 -8.47 -8.09 1.21
C GLU A 87 -8.51 -8.19 2.73
N LEU A 88 -8.54 -7.04 3.40
CA LEU A 88 -8.73 -6.91 4.84
C LEU A 88 -9.89 -5.96 5.16
N ASP A 89 -10.50 -6.12 6.34
CA ASP A 89 -11.48 -5.15 6.83
C ASP A 89 -10.75 -4.00 7.52
N LEU A 90 -10.32 -3.03 6.71
CA LEU A 90 -9.64 -1.82 7.16
C LEU A 90 -10.57 -0.83 7.90
N THR A 91 -11.86 -1.17 8.00
CA THR A 91 -12.84 -0.39 8.79
C THR A 91 -13.06 -0.95 10.19
N ASP A 92 -12.54 -2.16 10.46
CA ASP A 92 -12.56 -2.80 11.77
C ASP A 92 -11.34 -2.38 12.61
N PRO A 93 -11.53 -1.72 13.78
CA PRO A 93 -10.45 -1.37 14.68
C PRO A 93 -9.59 -2.57 15.13
N TYR A 94 -10.15 -3.78 15.19
CA TYR A 94 -9.39 -4.98 15.55
C TYR A 94 -8.34 -5.31 14.48
N THR A 95 -8.72 -5.28 13.20
CA THR A 95 -7.79 -5.46 12.06
C THR A 95 -6.62 -4.49 12.16
N ILE A 96 -6.90 -3.21 12.40
CA ILE A 96 -5.88 -2.15 12.51
C ILE A 96 -4.95 -2.39 13.71
N SER A 97 -5.51 -2.77 14.86
CA SER A 97 -4.74 -3.08 16.07
C SER A 97 -3.84 -4.30 15.89
N ALA A 98 -4.35 -5.35 15.25
CA ALA A 98 -3.59 -6.56 14.96
C ALA A 98 -2.44 -6.30 13.96
N LEU A 99 -2.71 -5.54 12.89
CA LEU A 99 -1.69 -5.11 11.92
C LEU A 99 -0.59 -4.31 12.62
N THR A 100 -0.96 -3.38 13.49
CA THR A 100 -0.02 -2.58 14.28
C THR A 100 0.86 -3.47 15.16
N SER A 101 0.23 -4.43 15.86
CA SER A 101 0.91 -5.28 16.82
C SER A 101 1.97 -6.17 16.16
N CYS A 102 1.71 -6.65 14.94
CA CYS A 102 2.63 -7.55 14.25
C CYS A 102 3.87 -6.86 13.66
N GLN A 103 3.86 -5.52 13.56
CA GLN A 103 5.04 -4.72 13.18
C GLN A 103 6.10 -4.70 14.28
N MET A 104 5.72 -4.99 15.53
CA MET A 104 6.57 -4.79 16.69
C MET A 104 7.51 -5.97 16.94
N LEU A 105 8.70 -5.67 17.45
CA LEU A 105 9.63 -6.67 17.98
C LEU A 105 9.02 -7.35 19.23
N PRO A 106 9.50 -8.55 19.59
CA PRO A 106 9.15 -9.17 20.87
C PRO A 106 9.41 -8.23 22.06
N ARG A 107 8.62 -8.38 23.13
CA ARG A 107 8.75 -7.55 24.33
C ARG A 107 10.19 -7.59 24.87
N GLY A 108 10.70 -6.41 25.23
CA GLY A 108 12.05 -6.26 25.79
C GLY A 108 13.18 -6.23 24.76
N LYS A 109 12.87 -6.27 23.45
CA LYS A 109 13.84 -6.06 22.36
C LYS A 109 13.54 -4.77 21.61
N ASN A 110 14.59 -4.06 21.24
CA ASN A 110 14.53 -2.91 20.34
C ASN A 110 15.49 -3.09 19.15
N LEU A 111 15.50 -2.14 18.23
CA LEU A 111 16.31 -2.18 17.02
C LEU A 111 17.82 -2.17 17.28
N GLN A 112 18.31 -1.57 18.37
CA GLN A 112 19.73 -1.60 18.74
C GLN A 112 20.17 -3.02 19.11
N ASP A 113 19.25 -3.86 19.62
CA ASP A 113 19.54 -5.24 19.99
C ASP A 113 19.67 -6.18 18.77
N VAL A 114 19.11 -5.78 17.63
CA VAL A 114 19.02 -6.65 16.44
C VAL A 114 19.81 -6.11 15.25
N LEU A 115 19.87 -4.78 15.04
CA LEU A 115 20.56 -4.20 13.90
C LEU A 115 22.08 -4.06 14.13
N PRO A 116 22.89 -4.21 13.07
CA PRO A 116 24.27 -3.72 13.08
C PRO A 116 24.35 -2.24 13.48
N ARG A 117 25.39 -1.89 14.25
CA ARG A 117 25.55 -0.54 14.82
C ARG A 117 25.58 0.57 13.75
N ASP A 118 26.20 0.29 12.61
CA ASP A 118 26.31 1.21 11.48
C ASP A 118 24.95 1.47 10.82
N ILE A 119 24.15 0.42 10.58
CA ILE A 119 22.80 0.54 10.02
C ILE A 119 21.88 1.28 10.98
N TYR A 120 21.92 0.95 12.27
CA TYR A 120 21.14 1.65 13.28
C TYR A 120 21.46 3.16 13.31
N GLY A 121 22.76 3.50 13.30
CA GLY A 121 23.21 4.89 13.29
C GLY A 121 22.80 5.65 12.02
N ARG A 122 22.83 5.00 10.86
CA ARG A 122 22.34 5.58 9.59
C ARG A 122 20.84 5.80 9.58
N LEU A 123 20.07 4.79 9.99
CA LEU A 123 18.61 4.89 10.15
C LEU A 123 18.23 6.05 11.06
N LYS A 124 18.85 6.14 12.24
CA LYS A 124 18.57 7.22 13.20
C LYS A 124 18.80 8.60 12.58
N ARG A 125 19.98 8.82 11.95
CA ARG A 125 20.30 10.09 11.27
C ARG A 125 19.33 10.41 10.13
N HIS A 126 18.92 9.40 9.36
CA HIS A 126 17.95 9.58 8.29
C HIS A 126 16.58 10.01 8.82
N LEU A 127 16.09 9.38 9.89
CA LEU A 127 14.82 9.76 10.52
C LEU A 127 14.87 11.16 11.15
N GLU A 128 16.01 11.54 11.76
CA GLU A 128 16.25 12.90 12.24
C GLU A 128 16.21 13.93 11.11
N TYR A 129 16.85 13.62 9.96
CA TYR A 129 16.78 14.44 8.76
C TYR A 129 15.34 14.59 8.26
N VAL A 130 14.61 13.48 8.07
CA VAL A 130 13.21 13.49 7.60
C VAL A 130 12.34 14.34 8.53
N LYS A 131 12.48 14.18 9.85
CA LYS A 131 11.73 14.99 10.83
C LYS A 131 11.98 16.49 10.64
N LEU A 132 13.23 16.89 10.36
CA LEU A 132 13.60 18.28 10.13
C LEU A 132 13.01 18.85 8.83
N VAL A 133 13.02 18.08 7.74
CA VAL A 133 12.59 18.56 6.41
C VAL A 133 11.10 18.38 6.14
N MET A 134 10.41 17.50 6.85
CA MET A 134 8.98 17.19 6.65
C MET A 134 8.07 18.43 6.62
N PRO A 135 8.23 19.48 7.47
CA PRO A 135 7.42 20.69 7.37
C PRO A 135 7.46 21.35 5.98
N SER A 136 8.59 21.28 5.28
CA SER A 136 8.75 21.84 3.92
C SER A 136 8.09 20.99 2.81
N TRP A 137 7.72 19.75 3.14
CA TRP A 137 7.05 18.83 2.22
C TRP A 137 5.52 18.87 2.38
N MET A 138 5.03 19.38 3.51
CA MET A 138 3.60 19.44 3.79
C MET A 138 2.89 20.49 2.95
N THR A 139 1.62 20.23 2.64
CA THR A 139 0.75 21.13 1.89
C THR A 139 -0.08 22.01 2.82
N ALA A 140 -0.51 23.17 2.32
CA ALA A 140 -1.41 24.07 3.06
C ALA A 140 -2.75 23.40 3.42
N ASP A 141 -3.24 22.47 2.57
CA ASP A 141 -4.47 21.71 2.83
C ASP A 141 -4.32 20.77 4.04
N GLN A 142 -3.18 20.08 4.15
CA GLN A 142 -2.86 19.24 5.31
C GLN A 142 -2.84 20.06 6.60
N HIS A 143 -2.24 21.26 6.58
CA HIS A 143 -2.27 22.17 7.72
C HIS A 143 -3.69 22.64 8.05
N GLY A 144 -4.51 22.99 7.05
CA GLY A 144 -5.91 23.36 7.23
C GLY A 144 -6.77 22.26 7.85
N LYS A 145 -6.37 20.98 7.68
CA LYS A 145 -6.98 19.79 8.29
C LYS A 145 -6.42 19.45 9.67
N GLY A 146 -5.54 20.28 10.23
CA GLY A 146 -4.93 20.05 11.55
C GLY A 146 -3.82 19.01 11.55
N LEU A 147 -3.27 18.64 10.38
CA LEU A 147 -2.08 17.79 10.30
C LEU A 147 -0.83 18.69 10.49
N TYR A 148 -0.09 18.44 11.57
CA TYR A 148 1.20 19.08 11.85
C TYR A 148 2.34 18.11 11.61
N ALA A 149 3.54 18.61 11.28
CA ALA A 149 4.69 17.77 10.90
C ALA A 149 5.06 16.77 12.00
N ASP A 150 5.14 17.20 13.26
CA ASP A 150 5.43 16.28 14.37
C ASP A 150 4.36 15.21 14.56
N TYR A 151 3.09 15.58 14.39
CA TYR A 151 1.97 14.64 14.45
C TYR A 151 2.08 13.61 13.32
N LEU A 152 2.29 14.07 12.09
CA LEU A 152 2.40 13.20 10.93
C LEU A 152 3.63 12.29 11.01
N PHE A 153 4.78 12.84 11.41
CA PHE A 153 5.99 12.06 11.64
C PHE A 153 5.79 10.99 12.71
N ASN A 154 5.24 11.35 13.87
CA ASN A 154 4.99 10.39 14.95
C ASN A 154 3.97 9.33 14.56
N ALA A 155 3.01 9.68 13.73
CA ALA A 155 2.06 8.70 13.25
C ALA A 155 2.76 7.69 12.30
N ILE A 156 3.64 8.14 11.38
CA ILE A 156 4.31 7.25 10.42
C ILE A 156 5.44 6.45 11.09
N ALA A 157 6.33 7.17 11.78
CA ALA A 157 7.60 6.68 12.29
C ALA A 157 7.70 6.67 13.82
N GLY A 158 6.58 6.88 14.52
CA GLY A 158 6.53 6.73 15.96
C GLY A 158 6.91 5.32 16.40
N ASN A 159 7.61 5.24 17.52
CA ASN A 159 8.09 3.98 18.10
C ASN A 159 8.91 3.12 17.14
N TRP A 160 9.56 3.72 16.13
CA TRP A 160 10.34 2.98 15.14
C TRP A 160 11.41 2.09 15.78
N GLU A 161 12.00 2.51 16.90
CA GLU A 161 12.98 1.73 17.68
C GLU A 161 12.45 0.36 18.14
N TRP A 162 11.14 0.18 18.20
CA TRP A 162 10.48 -1.05 18.64
C TRP A 162 9.88 -1.85 17.48
N LYS A 163 9.96 -1.35 16.25
CA LYS A 163 9.48 -2.04 15.06
C LYS A 163 10.49 -3.09 14.59
N ARG A 164 10.01 -4.14 13.95
CA ARG A 164 10.84 -5.14 13.28
C ARG A 164 11.57 -4.50 12.09
N PRO A 165 12.81 -4.90 11.77
CA PRO A 165 13.59 -4.30 10.70
C PRO A 165 12.92 -4.25 9.32
N VAL A 166 12.14 -5.28 8.94
CA VAL A 166 11.42 -5.30 7.65
C VAL A 166 10.34 -4.21 7.57
N TRP A 167 9.67 -3.92 8.68
CA TRP A 167 8.66 -2.85 8.74
C TRP A 167 9.29 -1.47 8.76
N VAL A 168 10.47 -1.35 9.35
CA VAL A 168 11.29 -0.13 9.30
C VAL A 168 11.74 0.15 7.87
N MET A 169 12.15 -0.87 7.12
CA MET A 169 12.50 -0.74 5.71
C MET A 169 11.33 -0.18 4.89
N LEU A 170 10.13 -0.76 5.00
CA LEU A 170 8.93 -0.26 4.31
C LEU A 170 8.59 1.17 4.75
N MET A 171 8.68 1.45 6.06
CA MET A 171 8.44 2.77 6.61
C MET A 171 9.39 3.81 6.00
N VAL A 172 10.70 3.54 5.99
CA VAL A 172 11.72 4.43 5.39
C VAL A 172 11.45 4.65 3.91
N ASN A 173 11.04 3.61 3.17
CA ASN A 173 10.68 3.75 1.77
C ASN A 173 9.46 4.65 1.52
N SER A 174 8.63 4.86 2.54
CA SER A 174 7.41 5.71 2.50
C SER A 174 7.58 7.11 3.10
N LEU A 175 8.83 7.54 3.35
CA LEU A 175 9.20 8.83 3.94
C LEU A 175 9.78 9.80 2.90
N THR A 176 9.24 9.81 1.68
CA THR A 176 9.63 10.75 0.62
C THR A 176 8.72 11.99 0.58
N LYS A 177 9.15 13.05 -0.11
CA LYS A 177 8.31 14.24 -0.34
C LYS A 177 6.97 13.87 -0.99
N ALA A 178 6.97 12.99 -1.99
CA ALA A 178 5.75 12.57 -2.70
C ALA A 178 4.80 11.78 -1.80
N ASP A 179 5.34 10.93 -0.92
CA ASP A 179 4.51 10.20 0.04
C ASP A 179 3.91 11.15 1.07
N ILE A 180 4.70 12.09 1.59
CA ILE A 180 4.24 13.05 2.61
C ILE A 180 3.18 14.00 2.06
N THR A 181 3.29 14.50 0.83
CA THR A 181 2.30 15.41 0.25
C THR A 181 0.92 14.77 0.07
N SER A 182 0.85 13.44 -0.07
CA SER A 182 -0.40 12.71 -0.24
C SER A 182 -1.05 12.24 1.09
N ARG A 183 -0.35 12.36 2.22
CA ARG A 183 -0.88 11.93 3.53
C ARG A 183 -2.15 12.69 3.91
N GLY A 184 -3.09 11.97 4.52
CA GLY A 184 -4.41 12.50 4.85
C GLY A 184 -5.46 12.27 3.75
N VAL A 185 -5.07 11.70 2.61
CA VAL A 185 -5.98 11.18 1.58
C VAL A 185 -6.06 9.64 1.74
N PRO A 186 -7.26 9.05 1.82
CA PRO A 186 -7.41 7.60 1.82
C PRO A 186 -6.81 6.94 0.57
N VAL A 187 -6.15 5.80 0.76
CA VAL A 187 -5.82 4.89 -0.34
C VAL A 187 -7.09 4.26 -0.93
N LEU A 188 -7.06 3.83 -2.21
CA LEU A 188 -8.23 3.40 -2.97
C LEU A 188 -9.03 2.27 -2.29
N ASP A 189 -8.34 1.27 -1.75
CA ASP A 189 -8.91 0.17 -0.97
C ASP A 189 -9.72 0.64 0.23
N LEU A 190 -9.16 1.55 1.05
CA LEU A 190 -9.90 2.15 2.16
C LEU A 190 -11.08 2.97 1.68
N TYR A 191 -10.86 3.79 0.65
CA TYR A 191 -11.91 4.65 0.11
C TYR A 191 -13.11 3.80 -0.32
N LEU A 192 -12.87 2.71 -1.05
CA LEU A 192 -13.93 1.79 -1.46
C LEU A 192 -14.61 1.09 -0.27
N ALA A 193 -13.86 0.70 0.76
CA ALA A 193 -14.43 0.10 1.97
C ALA A 193 -15.32 1.10 2.73
N GLN A 194 -14.88 2.34 2.87
CA GLN A 194 -15.65 3.43 3.45
C GLN A 194 -16.91 3.73 2.63
N GLU A 195 -16.78 3.75 1.30
CA GLU A 195 -17.90 3.98 0.38
C GLU A 195 -18.94 2.85 0.43
N ALA A 196 -18.48 1.59 0.49
CA ALA A 196 -19.36 0.45 0.67
C ALA A 196 -20.15 0.54 1.99
N LYS A 197 -19.48 0.94 3.08
CA LYS A 197 -20.12 1.19 4.38
C LYS A 197 -21.11 2.36 4.34
N ARG A 198 -20.74 3.47 3.68
CA ARG A 198 -21.62 4.64 3.47
C ARG A 198 -22.90 4.25 2.72
N LEU A 199 -22.76 3.38 1.73
CA LEU A 199 -23.86 2.82 0.93
C LEU A 199 -24.61 1.67 1.64
N ARG A 200 -24.26 1.36 2.90
CA ARG A 200 -24.87 0.28 3.71
C ARG A 200 -24.82 -1.10 3.03
N LYS A 201 -23.75 -1.36 2.27
CA LYS A 201 -23.47 -2.67 1.68
C LYS A 201 -22.96 -3.62 2.77
N GLN A 202 -23.15 -4.92 2.56
CA GLN A 202 -22.49 -5.92 3.40
C GLN A 202 -21.02 -5.99 3.01
N THR A 203 -20.11 -5.78 3.96
CA THR A 203 -18.66 -5.87 3.72
C THR A 203 -18.07 -7.14 4.32
N GLY A 204 -16.99 -7.63 3.74
CA GLY A 204 -16.21 -8.75 4.26
C GLY A 204 -14.74 -8.67 3.85
N ALA A 205 -13.93 -9.54 4.44
CA ALA A 205 -12.50 -9.67 4.16
C ALA A 205 -12.18 -11.09 3.71
N VAL A 206 -11.36 -11.23 2.68
CA VAL A 206 -10.91 -12.54 2.18
C VAL A 206 -9.63 -13.00 2.88
N GLU A 207 -8.81 -12.09 3.36
CA GLU A 207 -7.55 -12.39 4.03
C GLU A 207 -7.63 -12.20 5.55
N LYS A 208 -6.63 -12.74 6.25
CA LYS A 208 -6.42 -12.53 7.68
C LYS A 208 -5.18 -11.68 7.91
N VAL A 209 -5.17 -10.93 9.01
CA VAL A 209 -4.05 -10.06 9.38
C VAL A 209 -2.74 -10.84 9.48
N GLU A 210 -2.77 -12.04 10.04
CA GLU A 210 -1.58 -12.87 10.22
C GLU A 210 -0.93 -13.24 8.88
N GLU A 211 -1.72 -13.37 7.81
CA GLU A 211 -1.22 -13.71 6.48
C GLU A 211 -0.40 -12.57 5.89
N GLN A 212 -0.84 -11.32 6.09
CA GLN A 212 -0.12 -10.11 5.67
C GLN A 212 1.14 -9.91 6.52
N CYS A 213 1.04 -10.13 7.83
CA CYS A 213 2.18 -10.00 8.74
C CYS A 213 3.27 -11.03 8.48
N ASN A 214 2.90 -12.29 8.23
CA ASN A 214 3.84 -13.38 8.02
C ASN A 214 4.61 -13.27 6.70
N LEU A 215 4.00 -12.64 5.69
CA LEU A 215 4.65 -12.36 4.42
C LEU A 215 5.89 -11.47 4.58
N LEU A 216 5.81 -10.46 5.43
CA LEU A 216 6.97 -9.58 5.70
C LEU A 216 7.91 -10.18 6.74
N ASN A 217 7.35 -10.87 7.74
CA ASN A 217 8.15 -11.45 8.82
C ASN A 217 8.85 -12.77 8.45
N GLY A 218 8.57 -13.35 7.28
CA GLY A 218 9.14 -14.61 6.82
C GLY A 218 10.47 -14.50 6.09
N LEU A 219 10.93 -13.28 5.76
CA LEU A 219 12.29 -13.05 5.25
C LEU A 219 13.34 -13.46 6.28
N ASN A 220 14.44 -14.04 5.81
CA ASN A 220 15.55 -14.35 6.70
C ASN A 220 16.23 -13.05 7.18
N PHE A 221 16.87 -13.11 8.35
CA PHE A 221 17.41 -11.89 8.96
C PHE A 221 18.47 -11.20 8.07
N SER A 222 19.34 -11.96 7.41
CA SER A 222 20.34 -11.42 6.47
C SER A 222 19.72 -10.67 5.29
N GLN A 223 18.63 -11.17 4.72
CA GLN A 223 17.87 -10.55 3.64
C GLN A 223 17.25 -9.23 4.11
N VAL A 224 16.69 -9.20 5.32
CA VAL A 224 16.12 -7.98 5.89
C VAL A 224 17.20 -6.92 6.13
N ILE A 225 18.37 -7.32 6.63
CA ILE A 225 19.51 -6.41 6.82
C ILE A 225 20.00 -5.85 5.48
N PHE A 226 20.16 -6.71 4.48
CA PHE A 226 20.53 -6.29 3.12
C PHE A 226 19.51 -5.30 2.55
N ALA A 227 18.22 -5.63 2.62
CA ALA A 227 17.13 -4.81 2.09
C ALA A 227 17.06 -3.44 2.77
N LEU A 228 17.12 -3.39 4.11
CA LEU A 228 17.15 -2.13 4.86
C LEU A 228 18.38 -1.29 4.52
N ASN A 229 19.56 -1.92 4.36
CA ASN A 229 20.78 -1.23 3.97
C ASN A 229 20.64 -0.57 2.58
N GLN A 230 20.11 -1.31 1.59
CA GLN A 230 19.87 -0.79 0.24
C GLN A 230 18.82 0.32 0.24
N THR A 231 17.73 0.19 1.00
CA THR A 231 16.72 1.25 1.14
C THR A 231 17.33 2.52 1.73
N LEU A 232 18.17 2.42 2.76
CA LEU A 232 18.86 3.58 3.33
C LEU A 232 19.83 4.21 2.33
N LEU A 233 20.62 3.42 1.61
CA LEU A 233 21.52 3.93 0.55
C LEU A 233 20.73 4.68 -0.52
N GLN A 234 19.58 4.14 -0.94
CA GLN A 234 18.72 4.76 -1.93
C GLN A 234 18.18 6.11 -1.43
N GLN A 235 17.64 6.17 -0.22
CA GLN A 235 17.12 7.42 0.37
C GLN A 235 18.21 8.47 0.63
N GLU A 236 19.41 8.04 1.03
CA GLU A 236 20.58 8.91 1.18
C GLU A 236 21.05 9.45 -0.19
N SER A 237 21.03 8.61 -1.22
CA SER A 237 21.38 8.99 -2.60
C SER A 237 20.30 9.85 -3.28
N LEU A 238 19.03 9.76 -2.89
CA LEU A 238 17.95 10.62 -3.40
C LEU A 238 18.05 12.07 -2.88
N ALA A 239 18.82 12.32 -1.82
CA ALA A 239 19.32 13.65 -1.51
C ALA A 239 20.32 14.18 -2.57
N GLY A 240 20.76 13.32 -3.51
CA GLY A 240 21.58 13.59 -4.69
C GLY A 240 21.12 12.78 -5.92
N SER A 241 19.91 13.04 -6.42
CA SER A 241 19.44 12.73 -7.79
C SER A 241 19.84 11.37 -8.42
N LEU A 242 19.44 10.24 -7.82
CA LEU A 242 19.40 8.95 -8.55
C LEU A 242 17.96 8.62 -8.96
N GLN A 243 17.70 8.55 -10.27
CA GLN A 243 16.42 8.10 -10.82
C GLN A 243 16.25 6.59 -10.60
N ILE A 244 15.16 6.24 -9.93
CA ILE A 244 14.67 4.86 -9.83
C ILE A 244 13.99 4.53 -11.15
N PRO A 245 14.32 3.41 -11.81
CA PRO A 245 13.79 3.11 -13.15
C PRO A 245 12.27 2.92 -13.21
N TYR A 246 11.60 2.67 -12.07
CA TYR A 246 10.14 2.64 -11.97
C TYR A 246 9.65 3.22 -10.63
N THR A 247 8.68 4.11 -10.69
CA THR A 247 8.14 4.84 -9.53
C THR A 247 6.65 4.54 -9.32
N THR A 248 6.12 4.85 -8.13
CA THR A 248 4.67 4.84 -7.86
C THR A 248 3.91 5.69 -8.89
N GLU A 249 4.51 6.77 -9.39
CA GLU A 249 3.94 7.62 -10.44
C GLU A 249 3.79 6.87 -11.78
N ASP A 250 4.77 6.02 -12.13
CA ASP A 250 4.68 5.17 -13.32
C ASP A 250 3.56 4.15 -13.19
N LEU A 251 3.41 3.51 -12.02
CA LEU A 251 2.30 2.59 -11.75
C LEU A 251 0.94 3.29 -11.92
N ILE A 252 0.78 4.48 -11.33
CA ILE A 252 -0.45 5.29 -11.44
C ILE A 252 -0.75 5.63 -12.89
N LYS A 253 0.27 6.08 -13.63
CA LYS A 253 0.12 6.42 -15.05
C LYS A 253 -0.39 5.25 -15.87
N HIS A 254 0.18 4.06 -15.67
CA HIS A 254 -0.19 2.87 -16.42
C HIS A 254 -1.55 2.30 -16.01
N TYR A 255 -1.88 2.37 -14.72
CA TYR A 255 -3.22 2.08 -14.22
C TYR A 255 -4.26 3.01 -14.87
N ASN A 256 -4.03 4.33 -14.82
CA ASN A 256 -4.92 5.33 -15.39
C ASN A 256 -5.09 5.21 -16.91
N CYS A 257 -4.07 4.73 -17.62
CA CYS A 257 -4.13 4.51 -19.06
C CYS A 257 -4.53 3.05 -19.43
N GLY A 258 -5.00 2.22 -18.50
CA GLY A 258 -5.53 0.89 -18.78
C GLY A 258 -4.50 -0.14 -19.28
N HIS A 259 -3.20 0.08 -19.07
CA HIS A 259 -2.12 -0.77 -19.58
C HIS A 259 -1.14 -1.18 -18.47
N LEU A 260 -1.47 -2.25 -17.75
CA LEU A 260 -0.63 -2.78 -16.66
C LEU A 260 0.22 -4.00 -17.05
N SER A 261 0.06 -4.56 -18.25
CA SER A 261 0.69 -5.83 -18.65
C SER A 261 2.22 -5.78 -18.67
N SER A 262 2.82 -4.63 -18.99
CA SER A 262 4.28 -4.44 -18.96
C SER A 262 4.84 -4.21 -17.55
N ILE A 263 3.99 -3.99 -16.54
CA ILE A 263 4.40 -3.55 -15.19
C ILE A 263 4.09 -4.60 -14.13
N ILE A 264 2.89 -5.20 -14.14
CA ILE A 264 2.50 -6.24 -13.17
C ILE A 264 3.38 -7.49 -13.28
N PHE A 265 3.92 -7.76 -14.48
CA PHE A 265 4.77 -8.92 -14.74
C PHE A 265 6.27 -8.59 -14.85
N SER A 266 6.66 -7.31 -14.78
CA SER A 266 8.06 -6.92 -14.59
C SER A 266 8.40 -6.95 -13.08
N HIS A 267 9.66 -7.20 -12.75
CA HIS A 267 10.18 -7.34 -11.37
C HIS A 267 10.04 -6.06 -10.49
N ASP A 268 9.25 -5.07 -10.91
CA ASP A 268 9.30 -3.68 -10.45
C ASP A 268 7.99 -3.16 -9.81
N SER A 269 6.91 -3.95 -9.77
CA SER A 269 5.57 -3.46 -9.40
C SER A 269 5.05 -3.90 -8.03
N SER A 270 5.82 -4.67 -7.27
CA SER A 270 5.40 -5.03 -5.91
C SER A 270 5.48 -3.82 -4.97
N GLN A 271 4.66 -3.79 -3.92
CA GLN A 271 4.74 -2.78 -2.84
C GLN A 271 6.03 -2.87 -2.01
N VAL A 272 6.94 -3.77 -2.39
CA VAL A 272 8.26 -3.97 -1.82
C VAL A 272 9.30 -3.31 -2.73
N PRO A 273 10.34 -2.66 -2.18
CA PRO A 273 11.38 -2.07 -3.01
C PRO A 273 12.07 -3.12 -3.90
N ASN A 274 12.30 -2.79 -5.18
CA ASN A 274 13.15 -3.61 -6.03
C ASN A 274 14.63 -3.29 -5.72
N PHE A 275 15.38 -4.34 -5.38
CA PHE A 275 16.80 -4.25 -5.05
C PHE A 275 17.71 -4.67 -6.20
N ILE A 276 17.18 -5.17 -7.33
CA ILE A 276 18.00 -5.65 -8.44
C ILE A 276 18.59 -4.45 -9.19
N ASN A 277 19.86 -4.17 -8.95
CA ASN A 277 20.63 -3.16 -9.67
C ASN A 277 21.85 -3.81 -10.35
N ALA A 278 22.08 -3.46 -11.62
CA ALA A 278 23.16 -4.00 -12.44
C ALA A 278 24.56 -3.69 -11.88
N THR A 279 24.68 -2.66 -11.02
CA THR A 279 25.95 -2.27 -10.38
C THR A 279 26.26 -3.03 -9.08
N LEU A 280 25.35 -3.88 -8.59
CA LEU A 280 25.58 -4.61 -7.34
C LEU A 280 26.68 -5.68 -7.48
N PRO A 281 27.50 -5.87 -6.42
CA PRO A 281 28.41 -7.01 -6.33
C PRO A 281 27.67 -8.35 -6.50
N PRO A 282 28.34 -9.42 -6.99
CA PRO A 282 27.70 -10.71 -7.25
C PRO A 282 26.90 -11.29 -6.07
N VAL A 283 27.42 -11.18 -4.84
CA VAL A 283 26.75 -11.67 -3.64
C VAL A 283 25.47 -10.88 -3.34
N GLU A 284 25.51 -9.56 -3.50
CA GLU A 284 24.36 -8.68 -3.28
C GLU A 284 23.28 -8.88 -4.36
N ARG A 285 23.69 -9.19 -5.60
CA ARG A 285 22.77 -9.58 -6.67
C ARG A 285 22.02 -10.87 -6.35
N ILE A 286 22.71 -11.87 -5.80
CA ILE A 286 22.07 -13.13 -5.38
C ILE A 286 21.05 -12.83 -4.28
N ALA A 287 21.43 -12.06 -3.24
CA ALA A 287 20.51 -11.70 -2.17
C ALA A 287 19.27 -10.94 -2.69
N ALA A 288 19.45 -9.99 -3.62
CA ALA A 288 18.35 -9.28 -4.26
C ALA A 288 17.41 -10.22 -5.04
N GLN A 289 17.98 -11.17 -5.79
CA GLN A 289 17.21 -12.16 -6.56
C GLN A 289 16.44 -13.14 -5.65
N GLU A 290 17.02 -13.54 -4.53
CA GLU A 290 16.34 -14.39 -3.55
C GLU A 290 15.16 -13.67 -2.90
N ILE A 291 15.32 -12.38 -2.56
CA ILE A 291 14.25 -11.55 -2.00
C ILE A 291 13.12 -11.37 -3.02
N ASP A 292 13.45 -11.04 -4.27
CA ASP A 292 12.47 -10.94 -5.36
C ASP A 292 11.71 -12.26 -5.55
N SER A 293 12.44 -13.38 -5.61
CA SER A 293 11.85 -14.72 -5.75
C SER A 293 10.92 -15.07 -4.58
N TYR A 294 11.31 -14.72 -3.35
CA TYR A 294 10.50 -14.90 -2.15
C TYR A 294 9.19 -14.12 -2.24
N PHE A 295 9.26 -12.81 -2.54
CA PHE A 295 8.07 -11.98 -2.63
C PHE A 295 7.16 -12.39 -3.78
N ARG A 296 7.73 -12.75 -4.94
CA ARG A 296 6.96 -13.30 -6.05
C ARG A 296 6.21 -14.57 -5.66
N TRP A 297 6.85 -15.47 -4.91
CA TRP A 297 6.19 -16.68 -4.42
C TRP A 297 5.08 -16.36 -3.41
N GLU A 298 5.36 -15.54 -2.40
CA GLU A 298 4.43 -15.26 -1.30
C GLU A 298 3.27 -14.34 -1.72
N LEU A 299 3.53 -13.23 -2.44
CA LEU A 299 2.54 -12.22 -2.84
C LEU A 299 1.71 -12.62 -4.05
N ILE A 300 2.28 -13.36 -5.01
CA ILE A 300 1.57 -13.72 -6.24
C ILE A 300 1.04 -15.14 -6.13
N TYR A 301 1.90 -16.15 -6.12
CA TYR A 301 1.45 -17.53 -6.27
C TYR A 301 0.68 -18.03 -5.04
N LYS A 302 1.31 -17.99 -3.87
CA LYS A 302 0.76 -18.57 -2.64
C LYS A 302 -0.45 -17.78 -2.13
N ARG A 303 -0.41 -16.44 -2.24
CA ARG A 303 -1.53 -15.57 -1.87
C ARG A 303 -2.72 -15.75 -2.81
N ASN A 304 -2.52 -15.70 -4.13
CA ASN A 304 -3.62 -15.87 -5.09
C ASN A 304 -4.27 -17.26 -5.01
N GLU A 305 -3.49 -18.31 -4.73
CA GLU A 305 -4.06 -19.64 -4.48
C GLU A 305 -5.01 -19.63 -3.27
N ARG A 306 -4.59 -19.03 -2.14
CA ARG A 306 -5.43 -18.94 -0.94
C ARG A 306 -6.67 -18.07 -1.19
N MET A 307 -6.49 -16.89 -1.77
CA MET A 307 -7.60 -15.97 -2.07
C MET A 307 -8.59 -16.61 -3.04
N GLY A 308 -8.11 -17.27 -4.10
CA GLY A 308 -8.95 -17.98 -5.07
C GLY A 308 -9.78 -19.10 -4.43
N LYS A 309 -9.19 -19.89 -3.53
CA LYS A 309 -9.92 -20.92 -2.78
C LYS A 309 -11.02 -20.33 -1.90
N ARG A 310 -10.76 -19.21 -1.22
CA ARG A 310 -11.75 -18.55 -0.35
C ARG A 310 -12.86 -17.87 -1.14
N VAL A 311 -12.54 -17.23 -2.25
CA VAL A 311 -13.55 -16.67 -3.16
C VAL A 311 -14.43 -17.78 -3.72
N LYS A 312 -13.83 -18.88 -4.17
CA LYS A 312 -14.60 -20.06 -4.62
C LYS A 312 -15.55 -20.55 -3.52
N ALA A 313 -15.06 -20.72 -2.29
CA ALA A 313 -15.89 -21.15 -1.16
C ALA A 313 -17.06 -20.19 -0.88
N LEU A 314 -16.83 -18.87 -0.87
CA LEU A 314 -17.88 -17.86 -0.72
C LEU A 314 -18.94 -17.94 -1.82
N LEU A 315 -18.50 -18.14 -3.06
CA LEU A 315 -19.36 -18.27 -4.22
C LEU A 315 -20.22 -19.54 -4.17
N GLU A 316 -19.68 -20.65 -3.64
CA GLU A 316 -20.37 -21.94 -3.47
C GLU A 316 -21.32 -21.95 -2.26
N GLU A 317 -20.93 -21.32 -1.15
CA GLU A 317 -21.73 -21.22 0.08
C GLU A 317 -22.98 -20.36 -0.12
N PHE A 318 -22.88 -19.33 -0.97
CA PHE A 318 -23.97 -18.39 -1.25
C PHE A 318 -24.30 -18.35 -2.75
N PRO A 319 -24.97 -19.38 -3.29
CA PRO A 319 -25.27 -19.50 -4.73
C PRO A 319 -26.26 -18.43 -5.22
N ASP A 320 -27.12 -17.92 -4.34
CA ASP A 320 -28.16 -16.93 -4.61
C ASP A 320 -27.69 -15.47 -4.45
N LYS A 321 -26.38 -15.25 -4.20
CA LYS A 321 -25.81 -13.92 -3.94
C LYS A 321 -24.75 -13.53 -4.96
N GLY A 322 -24.69 -12.23 -5.21
CA GLY A 322 -23.72 -11.58 -6.08
C GLY A 322 -22.71 -10.80 -5.26
N PHE A 323 -21.45 -10.85 -5.67
CA PHE A 323 -20.32 -10.32 -4.91
C PHE A 323 -19.49 -9.35 -5.75
N PHE A 324 -18.97 -8.31 -5.12
CA PHE A 324 -17.91 -7.47 -5.68
C PHE A 324 -16.63 -7.69 -4.87
N PHE A 325 -15.65 -8.37 -5.44
CA PHE A 325 -14.34 -8.58 -4.84
C PHE A 325 -13.40 -7.47 -5.31
N ALA A 326 -12.88 -6.65 -4.40
CA ALA A 326 -11.95 -5.58 -4.71
C ALA A 326 -10.58 -5.92 -4.10
N PHE A 327 -9.61 -6.30 -4.94
CA PHE A 327 -8.28 -6.74 -4.50
C PHE A 327 -7.17 -5.92 -5.15
N GLY A 328 -6.13 -5.61 -4.38
CA GLY A 328 -4.93 -4.91 -4.81
C GLY A 328 -3.87 -5.82 -5.42
N ALA A 329 -3.13 -5.26 -6.36
CA ALA A 329 -1.86 -5.80 -6.86
C ALA A 329 -0.70 -5.52 -5.89
#